data_AF-A0A7V9EGX5-F1
#
_entry.id   AF-A0A7V9EGX5-F1
#
_cell.length_a   1.000
_cell.length_b   1.000
_cell.length_c   1.000
_cell.angle_alpha   90.00
_cell.angle_beta   90.00
_cell.angle_gamma   90.00
#
_symmetry.space_group_name_H-M   'P 1'
#
loop_
_entity.id
_entity.type
_entity.pdbx_description
1 polymer ?
#
loop_
_entity_poly.entity_id
_entity_poly.type
_entity_poly.pdbx_seq_one_letter_code
_entity_poly.pdbx_strand_id
1 'polypeptide(L)' 'MRLVLTSRNENKLRELRRVLPEWEIELLGARDEPVEDGATFLDNARI' A
#
# COMPACT_ATOMS: atom_id res chain seq x y z
N MET A 1 1.74 -15.56 -1.66
CA MET A 1 0.46 -14.81 -1.49
C MET A 1 0.51 -13.57 -2.38
N ARG A 2 -0.62 -13.11 -2.95
CA ARG A 2 -0.65 -11.92 -3.81
C ARG A 2 -1.37 -10.75 -3.14
N LEU A 3 -0.78 -9.56 -3.22
CA LEU A 3 -1.21 -8.33 -2.53
C LEU A 3 -0.99 -7.11 -3.43
N VAL A 4 -1.90 -6.14 -3.35
CA VAL A 4 -1.69 -4.78 -3.87
C VAL A 4 -1.36 -3.86 -2.70
N LEU A 5 -0.23 -3.17 -2.78
CA LEU A 5 0.15 -2.11 -1.84
C LEU A 5 -0.61 -0.84 -2.20
N THR A 6 -1.49 -0.37 -1.31
CA THR A 6 -2.27 0.87 -1.42
C THR A 6 -1.41 2.13 -1.25
N SER A 7 -0.37 2.25 -2.07
CA SER A 7 0.56 3.37 -2.12
C SER A 7 1.27 3.35 -3.48
N ARG A 8 1.62 4.54 -3.98
CA ARG A 8 2.42 4.72 -5.21
C ARG A 8 3.94 4.82 -4.94
N ASN A 9 4.35 4.71 -3.67
CA ASN A 9 5.74 4.84 -3.26
C ASN A 9 6.55 3.56 -3.54
N GLU A 10 7.46 3.62 -4.51
CA GLU A 10 8.34 2.51 -4.88
C GLU A 10 9.29 2.08 -3.75
N ASN A 11 9.69 2.99 -2.86
CA ASN A 11 10.57 2.65 -1.74
C ASN A 11 9.85 1.72 -0.75
N LYS A 12 8.58 2.02 -0.44
CA LYS A 12 7.74 1.15 0.41
C LYS A 12 7.58 -0.24 -0.20
N LEU A 13 7.44 -0.33 -1.53
CA LEU A 13 7.39 -1.63 -2.22
C LEU A 13 8.69 -2.41 -2.04
N ARG A 14 9.85 -1.76 -2.25
CA ARG A 14 11.17 -2.42 -2.08
C ARG A 14 11.37 -2.94 -0.66
N GLU A 15 11.00 -2.15 0.33
CA GLU A 15 11.07 -2.54 1.75
C GLU A 15 10.17 -3.75 2.04
N LEU A 16 8.92 -3.73 1.60
CA LEU A 16 7.98 -4.83 1.84
C LEU A 16 8.41 -6.14 1.16
N ARG A 17 8.88 -6.09 -0.09
CA ARG A 17 9.40 -7.28 -0.79
C ARG A 17 10.64 -7.87 -0.11
N ARG A 18 11.43 -7.05 0.59
CA ARG A 18 12.58 -7.53 1.37
C ARG A 18 12.16 -8.29 2.62
N VAL A 19 11.12 -7.84 3.31
CA VAL A 19 10.66 -8.47 4.57
C VAL A 19 9.65 -9.61 4.34
N LEU A 20 9.00 -9.66 3.18
CA LEU A 20 8.02 -10.68 2.80
C LEU A 20 8.42 -11.33 1.45
N PRO A 21 9.56 -12.06 1.39
CA PRO A 21 10.15 -12.51 0.13
C PRO A 21 9.30 -13.54 -0.64
N GLU A 22 8.38 -14.23 0.03
CA GLU A 22 7.49 -15.22 -0.59
C GLU A 22 6.17 -14.62 -1.10
N TRP A 23 5.99 -13.30 -0.94
CA TRP A 23 4.78 -12.60 -1.33
C TRP A 23 4.99 -11.85 -2.64
N GLU A 24 4.00 -11.94 -3.52
CA GLU A 24 3.90 -11.15 -4.74
C GLU A 24 3.18 -9.85 -4.40
N ILE A 25 3.93 -8.76 -4.27
CA ILE A 25 3.41 -7.44 -3.91
C ILE A 25 3.61 -6.51 -5.11
N GLU A 26 2.58 -5.76 -5.49
CA GLU A 26 2.61 -4.74 -6.55
C GLU A 26 2.07 -3.39 -6.07
N LEU A 27 2.37 -2.30 -6.77
CA LEU A 27 1.84 -0.97 -6.43
C LEU A 27 0.38 -0.84 -6.86
N LEU A 28 -0.35 0.02 -6.16
CA LEU A 28 -1.69 0.42 -6.55
C LEU A 28 -1.67 1.13 -7.92
N GLY A 29 -2.36 0.55 -8.90
CA GLY A 29 -2.57 1.12 -10.23
C GLY A 29 -3.79 2.04 -10.35
N ALA A 30 -4.34 2.52 -9.23
CA ALA A 30 -5.48 3.43 -9.24
C ALA A 30 -5.06 4.82 -9.75
N ARG A 31 -5.94 5.43 -10.56
CA ARG A 31 -5.72 6.77 -11.12
C ARG A 31 -5.80 7.86 -10.05
N ASP A 32 -6.74 7.70 -9.13
CA ASP A 32 -7.07 8.67 -8.10
C ASP A 32 -6.69 8.10 -6.72
N GLU A 33 -6.17 8.96 -5.85
CA GLU A 33 -5.96 8.64 -4.44
C GLU A 33 -7.26 8.89 -3.66
N PRO A 34 -7.66 7.98 -2.76
CA PRO A 34 -8.82 8.23 -1.93
C PRO A 34 -8.55 9.43 -1.01
N VAL A 35 -9.62 10.15 -0.66
CA VAL A 35 -9.52 11.24 0.31
C VAL A 35 -9.32 10.63 1.69
N GLU A 36 -8.20 10.95 2.32
CA GLU A 36 -7.90 10.54 3.69
C GLU A 36 -8.65 11.45 4.71
N ASP A 37 -9.92 11.16 4.96
CA ASP A 37 -10.80 11.93 5.87
C ASP A 37 -11.06 11.28 7.24
N GLY A 38 -10.29 10.24 7.57
CA GLY A 38 -10.37 9.55 8.84
C GLY A 38 -9.91 10.42 10.03
N ALA A 39 -10.45 10.14 11.21
CA ALA A 39 -10.09 10.87 12.44
C ALA A 39 -8.71 10.46 12.99
N THR A 40 -8.17 9.34 12.54
CA THR A 40 -6.88 8.80 12.96
C THR A 40 -6.12 8.19 11.78
N PHE A 41 -4.80 7.97 11.94
CA PHE A 41 -4.01 7.26 10.93
C PHE A 41 -4.51 5.83 10.67
N LEU A 42 -5.08 5.18 11.69
CA LEU A 42 -5.68 3.85 11.53
C LEU A 42 -6.95 3.93 10.68
N ASP A 43 -7.74 5.00 10.84
CA ASP A 43 -8.92 5.23 10.02
C ASP A 43 -8.51 5.48 8.56
N ASN A 44 -7.49 6.32 8.31
CA ASN A 44 -6.98 6.55 6.96
C ASN A 44 -6.44 5.27 6.29
N ALA A 45 -5.80 4.37 7.06
CA ALA A 45 -5.30 3.12 6.52
C ALA A 45 -6.41 2.13 6.10
N ARG A 46 -7.68 2.40 6.45
CA ARG A 46 -8.86 1.58 6.11
C ARG A 46 -9.69 2.15 4.96
N ILE A 47 -9.43 3.39 4.56
CA ILE A 47 -10.04 4.06 3.40
C ILE A 47 -9.41 3.50 2.13
#